data_AF-A0A447RUA8-F1
#
_entry.id   AF-A0A447RUA8-F1
#
_cell.length_a   1.000
_cell.length_b   1.000
_cell.length_c   1.000
_cell.angle_alpha   90.00
_cell.angle_beta   90.00
_cell.angle_gamma   90.00
#
_symmetry.space_group_name_H-M   'P 1'
#
loop_
_entity.id
_entity.type
_entity.pdbx_description
1 polymer ?
#
loop_
_entity_poly.entity_id
_entity_poly.type
_entity_poly.pdbx_seq_one_letter_code
_entity_poly.pdbx_strand_id
1 'polypeptide(L)'
;MGRIVGDGAINFDIVDVAVDPAHQGKGLGRLVMEKLVAWLDANAFDGSYVTLVADVPELYAKFGFESVRPESEGMARVWRTRSR
;
A
#
# COMPACT_ATOMS: atom_id res chain seq x y z
N MET A 1 10.46 -6.01 -1.15
CA MET A 1 9.74 -5.71 -2.39
C MET A 1 8.55 -4.82 -2.04
N GLY A 2 8.25 -3.84 -2.88
CA GLY A 2 7.03 -3.04 -2.81
C GLY A 2 6.41 -2.94 -4.20
N ARG A 3 5.09 -2.88 -4.31
CA ARG A 3 4.40 -2.78 -5.59
C ARG A 3 3.25 -1.77 -5.54
N ILE A 4 3.23 -0.90 -6.56
CA ILE A 4 2.13 0.02 -6.87
C ILE A 4 1.43 -0.50 -8.12
N VAL A 5 0.11 -0.50 -8.10
CA VAL A 5 -0.75 -0.71 -9.28
C VAL A 5 -1.60 0.53 -9.45
N GLY A 6 -1.91 0.93 -10.67
CA GLY A 6 -2.74 2.11 -10.91
C GLY A 6 -2.93 2.41 -12.38
N ASP A 7 -3.63 3.50 -12.66
CA ASP A 7 -3.81 4.04 -14.02
C ASP A 7 -2.62 4.88 -14.50
N GLY A 8 -1.64 5.12 -13.62
CA GLY A 8 -0.46 5.92 -13.92
C GLY A 8 -0.71 7.43 -13.86
N ALA A 9 -1.88 7.87 -13.37
CA ALA A 9 -2.23 9.27 -13.25
C ALA A 9 -2.90 9.61 -11.92
N ILE A 10 -4.12 9.13 -11.65
CA ILE A 10 -4.97 9.65 -10.57
C ILE A 10 -5.42 8.59 -9.56
N ASN A 11 -5.31 7.29 -9.88
CA ASN A 11 -5.65 6.21 -8.94
C ASN A 11 -4.52 5.20 -8.82
N PHE A 12 -4.12 4.95 -7.57
CA PHE A 12 -3.05 4.01 -7.23
C PHE A 12 -3.42 3.15 -6.03
N ASP A 13 -2.86 1.94 -5.98
CA ASP A 13 -2.98 1.01 -4.86
C ASP A 13 -1.61 0.41 -4.54
N ILE A 14 -1.19 0.49 -3.28
CA ILE A 14 -0.03 -0.24 -2.78
C ILE A 14 -0.49 -1.63 -2.40
N VAL A 15 -0.32 -2.57 -3.33
CA VAL A 15 -0.90 -3.92 -3.22
C VAL A 15 -0.04 -4.90 -2.43
N ASP A 16 1.28 -4.70 -2.38
CA ASP A 16 2.19 -5.58 -1.64
C ASP A 16 3.37 -4.81 -1.07
N VAL A 17 3.67 -5.07 0.20
CA VAL A 17 4.92 -4.68 0.86
C VAL A 17 5.45 -5.90 1.61
N ALA A 18 6.58 -6.42 1.17
CA ALA A 18 7.17 -7.64 1.73
C ALA A 18 8.65 -7.46 2.02
N VAL A 19 9.06 -7.95 3.19
CA VAL A 19 10.46 -8.10 3.58
C VAL A 19 10.68 -9.57 3.91
N ASP A 20 11.70 -10.15 3.28
CA ASP A 20 12.12 -11.52 3.56
C ASP A 20 12.29 -11.73 5.08
N PRO A 21 11.75 -12.81 5.67
CA PRO A 21 11.79 -13.03 7.12
C PRO A 21 13.18 -12.92 7.76
N ALA A 22 14.24 -13.37 7.07
CA ALA A 22 15.62 -13.29 7.58
C ALA A 22 16.16 -11.84 7.63
N HIS A 23 15.43 -10.90 7.05
CA HIS A 23 15.79 -9.49 6.93
C HIS A 23 14.82 -8.55 7.66
N GLN A 24 13.82 -9.10 8.35
CA GLN A 24 12.88 -8.32 9.17
C GLN A 24 13.56 -7.72 10.41
N GLY A 25 12.93 -6.71 11.03
CA GLY A 25 13.48 -5.99 12.18
C GLY A 25 14.61 -4.99 11.84
N LYS A 26 15.08 -4.95 10.60
CA LYS A 26 16.19 -4.07 10.14
C LYS A 26 15.73 -2.76 9.50
N GLY A 27 14.46 -2.39 9.66
CA GLY A 27 13.89 -1.18 9.05
C GLY A 27 13.64 -1.24 7.53
N LEU A 28 13.83 -2.39 6.88
CA LEU A 28 13.68 -2.50 5.42
C LEU A 28 12.25 -2.26 4.93
N GLY A 29 11.23 -2.59 5.73
CA GLY A 29 9.83 -2.31 5.36
C GLY A 29 9.57 -0.81 5.26
N ARG A 30 10.15 -0.05 6.20
CA ARG A 30 10.14 1.42 6.16
C ARG A 30 10.85 1.93 4.91
N LEU A 31 12.05 1.41 4.60
CA LEU A 31 12.81 1.81 3.41
C LEU A 31 12.04 1.54 2.11
N VAL A 32 11.34 0.40 2.02
CA VAL A 32 10.46 0.11 0.88
C VAL A 32 9.36 1.17 0.76
N MET A 33 8.65 1.46 1.85
CA MET A 33 7.59 2.48 1.86
C MET A 33 8.11 3.87 1.50
N GLU A 34 9.27 4.28 2.03
CA GLU A 34 9.91 5.55 1.68
C GLU A 34 10.16 5.65 0.16
N LYS A 35 10.59 4.56 -0.47
CA LYS A 35 10.80 4.52 -1.92
C LYS A 35 9.49 4.55 -2.71
N LEU A 36 8.44 3.88 -2.23
CA LEU A 36 7.13 3.89 -2.88
C LEU A 36 6.48 5.27 -2.83
N VAL A 37 6.49 5.90 -1.66
CA VAL A 37 5.92 7.24 -1.45
C VAL A 37 6.69 8.28 -2.25
N ALA A 38 8.03 8.25 -2.24
CA ALA A 38 8.82 9.16 -3.07
C ALA A 38 8.52 9.01 -4.57
N TRP A 39 8.17 7.81 -5.03
CA TRP A 39 7.72 7.62 -6.41
C TRP A 39 6.32 8.21 -6.64
N LEU A 40 5.37 7.99 -5.72
CA LEU A 40 4.03 8.59 -5.80
C LEU A 40 4.11 10.11 -5.82
N ASP A 41 4.88 10.72 -4.93
CA ASP A 41 5.07 12.18 -4.86
C ASP A 41 5.61 12.78 -6.18
N ALA A 42 6.38 12.00 -6.93
CA ALA A 42 6.96 12.43 -8.20
C ALA A 42 6.07 12.17 -9.43
N ASN A 43 5.05 11.32 -9.32
CA ASN A 43 4.28 10.84 -10.48
C ASN A 43 2.75 11.04 -10.36
N ALA A 44 2.23 11.18 -9.15
CA ALA A 44 0.82 11.42 -8.91
C ALA A 44 0.47 12.90 -9.10
N PHE A 45 -0.72 13.18 -9.63
CA PHE A 45 -1.25 14.54 -9.73
C PHE A 45 -1.94 14.97 -8.43
N ASP A 46 -2.11 16.27 -8.24
CA ASP A 46 -2.93 16.82 -7.15
C ASP A 46 -4.35 16.21 -7.17
N GLY A 47 -4.78 15.70 -6.02
CA GLY A 47 -6.07 15.00 -5.89
C GLY A 47 -6.05 13.52 -6.29
N SER A 48 -4.88 12.95 -6.62
CA SER A 48 -4.76 11.51 -6.82
C SER A 48 -5.15 10.75 -5.56
N TYR A 49 -5.80 9.61 -5.75
CA TYR A 49 -6.25 8.75 -4.68
C TYR A 49 -5.35 7.51 -4.60
N VAL A 50 -4.68 7.34 -3.46
CA VAL A 50 -3.78 6.22 -3.19
C VAL A 50 -4.32 5.39 -2.04
N THR A 51 -4.55 4.11 -2.26
CA THR A 51 -5.05 3.19 -1.23
C THR A 51 -4.06 2.09 -0.88
N LEU A 52 -4.33 1.43 0.24
CA LEU A 52 -3.75 0.14 0.62
C LEU A 52 -4.67 -0.55 1.63
N VAL A 53 -4.55 -1.87 1.76
CA VAL A 53 -5.19 -2.63 2.84
C VAL A 53 -4.13 -3.01 3.86
N ALA A 54 -4.21 -2.40 5.06
CA ALA A 54 -3.20 -2.56 6.11
C ALA A 54 -3.63 -3.54 7.20
N ASP A 55 -2.79 -4.54 7.47
CA ASP A 55 -2.87 -5.33 8.71
C ASP A 55 -2.27 -4.58 9.92
N VAL A 56 -1.38 -3.60 9.67
CA VAL A 56 -0.72 -2.77 10.70
C VAL A 56 -0.81 -1.29 10.31
N PRO A 57 -1.96 -0.62 10.53
CA PRO A 57 -2.19 0.76 10.07
C PRO A 57 -1.18 1.78 10.58
N GLU A 58 -0.65 1.62 11.79
CA GLU A 58 0.29 2.56 12.43
C GLU A 58 1.63 2.65 11.70
N LEU A 59 2.00 1.62 10.93
CA LEU A 59 3.16 1.67 10.06
C LEU A 59 2.94 2.68 8.92
N TYR A 60 1.77 2.64 8.31
CA TYR A 60 1.43 3.43 7.12
C TYR A 60 1.03 4.85 7.48
N ALA A 61 0.47 5.10 8.66
CA ALA A 61 0.18 6.43 9.17
C ALA A 61 1.42 7.35 9.21
N LYS A 62 2.62 6.77 9.39
CA LYS A 62 3.90 7.50 9.34
C LYS A 62 4.21 8.10 7.96
N PHE A 63 3.49 7.64 6.93
CA PHE A 63 3.62 8.08 5.54
C PHE A 63 2.40 8.89 5.07
N GLY A 64 1.55 9.35 5.99
CA GLY A 64 0.38 10.18 5.66
C GLY A 64 -0.84 9.39 5.19
N PHE A 65 -0.84 8.05 5.30
CA PHE A 65 -2.04 7.26 5.07
C PHE A 65 -2.97 7.36 6.28
N GLU A 66 -4.26 7.56 6.01
CA GLU A 66 -5.29 7.69 7.03
C GLU A 66 -6.34 6.60 6.87
N SER A 67 -7.02 6.28 7.97
CA SER A 67 -8.20 5.41 7.94
C SER A 67 -9.33 6.14 7.21
N VAL A 68 -9.96 5.44 6.26
CA VAL A 68 -11.15 5.96 5.55
C VAL A 68 -12.47 5.75 6.30
N ARG A 69 -12.42 5.15 7.50
CA ARG A 69 -13.56 5.05 8.43
C ARG A 69 -13.77 6.36 9.21
N PRO A 70 -15.01 6.67 9.61
CA PRO A 70 -16.22 5.84 9.49
C PRO A 70 -16.95 5.93 8.14
N GLU A 71 -16.55 6.83 7.25
CA GLU A 71 -17.28 7.13 6.01
C GLU A 71 -17.21 6.01 4.98
N SER A 72 -16.14 5.20 5.01
CA SER A 72 -15.90 4.13 4.05
C SER A 72 -15.24 2.90 4.68
N GLU A 73 -15.37 1.77 4.00
CA GLU A 73 -14.90 0.46 4.45
C GLU A 73 -14.05 -0.21 3.36
N GLY A 74 -12.96 -0.88 3.77
CA GLY A 74 -12.21 -1.77 2.88
C GLY A 74 -12.99 -3.06 2.62
N MET A 75 -13.11 -3.46 1.36
CA MET A 75 -13.86 -4.66 0.97
C MET A 75 -13.06 -5.51 0.00
N ALA A 76 -13.11 -6.83 0.15
CA ALA A 76 -12.45 -7.76 -0.75
C ALA A 76 -13.40 -8.88 -1.18
N ARG A 77 -13.32 -9.28 -2.45
CA ARG A 77 -13.95 -10.50 -2.96
C ARG A 77 -12.85 -11.44 -3.44
N VAL A 78 -12.76 -12.62 -2.84
CA VAL A 78 -11.72 -13.61 -3.14
C VAL A 78 -12.35 -14.81 -3.84
N TRP A 79 -11.88 -15.13 -5.04
CA TRP A 79 -12.26 -16.34 -5.75
C TRP A 79 -11.37 -17.49 -5.29
N ARG A 80 -11.95 -18.48 -4.63
CA ARG A 80 -11.21 -19.68 -4.24
C ARG A 80 -11.04 -20.58 -5.46
N THR A 81 -9.84 -21.09 -5.68
CA THR A 81 -9.60 -22.16 -6.64
C THR A 81 -10.47 -23.34 -6.26
N ARG A 82 -11.32 -23.81 -7.18
CA ARG A 82 -11.92 -25.14 -7.02
C ARG A 82 -10.78 -26.13 -7.13
N SER A 83 -10.50 -26.86 -6.05
CA SER A 83 -9.68 -28.07 -6.11
C SER A 83 -10.24 -28.94 -7.23
N ARG A 84 -9.44 -29.15 -8.27
CA ARG A 84 -9.73 -30.14 -9.32
C ARG A 84 -9.64 -31.54 -8.73
#